data_AF-A0A497PF89-F1
#
_entry.id   AF-A0A497PF89-F1
#
_cell.length_a   1.000
_cell.length_b   1.000
_cell.length_c   1.000
_cell.angle_alpha   90.00
_cell.angle_beta   90.00
_cell.angle_gamma   90.00
#
_symmetry.space_group_name_H-M   'P 1'
#
loop_
_entity.id
_entity.type
_entity.pdbx_description
1 polymer ?
#
loop_
_entity_poly.entity_id
_entity_poly.type
_entity_poly.pdbx_seq_one_letter_code
_entity_poly.pdbx_strand_id
1 'polypeptide(L)'
;MSEKPKIGVFICRCGGNIGDTTDVQKVKKAAAKMKDVKVAEFFEYTCSDPGQKMIRDGIKEHGLNRIVVACCTPRMHLKTFMQTVES
;
A
#
# COMPACT_ATOMS: atom_id res chain seq x y z
N MET A 1 0.05 7.88 24.66
CA MET A 1 -1.20 7.23 24.24
C MET A 1 -1.10 6.99 22.74
N SER A 2 -0.98 5.74 22.28
CA SER A 2 -0.88 5.46 20.84
C SER A 2 -2.22 5.75 20.18
N GLU A 3 -2.23 6.60 19.16
CA GLU A 3 -3.43 6.89 18.38
C GLU A 3 -4.05 5.61 17.78
N LYS A 4 -5.38 5.61 17.60
CA LYS A 4 -6.10 4.49 16.99
C LYS A 4 -5.54 4.24 15.57
N PRO A 5 -5.20 3.00 15.20
CA PRO A 5 -4.71 2.70 13.87
C PRO A 5 -5.70 3.11 12.77
N LYS A 6 -5.17 3.70 11.71
CA LYS A 6 -5.84 4.02 10.45
C LYS A 6 -4.91 3.53 9.35
N ILE A 7 -5.18 2.32 8.89
CA ILE A 7 -4.25 1.55 8.04
C ILE A 7 -4.62 1.75 6.57
N GLY A 8 -3.65 2.10 5.74
CA GLY A 8 -3.74 1.98 4.29
C GLY A 8 -2.99 0.76 3.78
N VAL A 9 -3.64 -0.04 2.95
CA VAL A 9 -3.05 -1.24 2.35
C VAL A 9 -2.88 -1.02 0.85
N PHE A 10 -1.64 -1.04 0.36
CA PHE A 10 -1.32 -0.83 -1.05
C PHE A 10 -0.69 -2.10 -1.63
N ILE A 11 -1.30 -2.65 -2.68
CA ILE A 11 -0.94 -3.94 -3.26
C ILE A 11 -0.29 -3.72 -4.63
N CYS A 12 0.88 -4.31 -4.85
CA CYS A 12 1.59 -4.18 -6.12
C CYS A 12 1.27 -5.35 -7.04
N ARG A 13 0.97 -5.06 -8.32
CA ARG A 13 0.87 -6.08 -9.38
C ARG A 13 2.23 -6.46 -9.96
N CYS A 14 3.20 -5.55 -9.87
CA CYS A 14 4.58 -5.70 -10.30
C CYS A 14 4.71 -6.14 -11.78
N GLY A 15 3.91 -5.53 -12.68
CA GLY A 15 4.01 -5.82 -14.11
C GLY A 15 3.62 -7.25 -14.48
N GLY A 16 2.72 -7.86 -13.71
CA GLY A 16 2.31 -9.26 -13.87
C GLY A 16 3.08 -10.25 -12.98
N ASN A 17 4.29 -9.91 -12.50
CA ASN A 17 5.07 -10.83 -11.62
C ASN A 17 4.28 -11.29 -10.38
N ILE A 18 3.42 -10.41 -9.84
CA ILE A 18 2.48 -10.76 -8.76
C ILE A 18 1.07 -10.89 -9.34
N GLY A 19 0.65 -9.94 -10.17
CA GLY A 19 -0.72 -9.82 -10.67
C GLY A 19 -1.20 -10.98 -11.54
N ASP A 20 -0.31 -11.72 -12.21
CA ASP A 20 -0.70 -12.81 -13.10
C ASP A 20 -0.93 -14.12 -12.35
N THR A 21 -0.29 -14.28 -11.18
CA THR A 21 -0.43 -15.47 -10.33
C THR A 21 -1.40 -15.22 -9.16
N THR A 22 -1.44 -13.99 -8.64
CA THR A 22 -2.25 -13.62 -7.48
C THR A 22 -3.37 -12.68 -7.89
N ASP A 23 -4.62 -13.04 -7.56
CA ASP A 23 -5.78 -12.16 -7.73
C ASP A 23 -5.70 -10.97 -6.75
N VAL A 24 -5.05 -9.89 -7.19
CA VAL A 24 -4.89 -8.66 -6.41
C VAL A 24 -6.23 -7.99 -6.07
N GLN A 25 -7.26 -8.21 -6.89
CA GLN A 25 -8.59 -7.64 -6.63
C GLN A 25 -9.26 -8.37 -5.47
N LYS A 26 -9.12 -9.69 -5.38
CA LYS A 26 -9.55 -10.47 -4.21
C LYS A 26 -8.75 -10.10 -2.97
N VAL A 27 -7.43 -9.88 -3.08
CA VAL A 27 -6.60 -9.40 -1.95
C VAL A 27 -7.06 -8.02 -1.47
N LYS A 28 -7.30 -7.07 -2.38
CA LYS A 28 -7.87 -5.75 -2.05
C LYS A 28 -9.17 -5.88 -1.27
N LYS A 29 -10.12 -6.69 -1.78
CA LYS A 29 -11.42 -6.92 -1.13
C LYS A 29 -11.28 -7.55 0.26
N ALA A 30 -10.31 -8.44 0.45
CA ALA A 30 -10.05 -9.05 1.75
C ALA A 30 -9.42 -8.03 2.73
N ALA A 31 -8.42 -7.28 2.29
CA ALA A 31 -7.76 -6.25 3.10
C ALA A 31 -8.73 -5.16 3.55
N ALA A 32 -9.63 -4.70 2.67
CA ALA A 32 -10.64 -3.69 2.99
C ALA A 32 -11.60 -4.09 4.12
N LYS A 33 -11.75 -5.40 4.40
CA LYS A 33 -12.59 -5.91 5.50
C LYS A 33 -11.84 -6.07 6.82
N MET A 34 -10.52 -5.88 6.83
CA MET A 34 -9.71 -6.04 8.04
C MET A 34 -9.94 -4.87 9.00
N LYS A 35 -9.78 -5.16 10.30
CA LYS A 35 -9.94 -4.17 11.36
C LYS A 35 -8.98 -2.99 11.12
N ASP A 36 -9.50 -1.78 11.33
CA ASP A 36 -8.76 -0.51 11.26
C ASP A 36 -8.21 -0.13 9.86
N VAL A 37 -8.44 -0.93 8.82
CA VAL A 37 -8.14 -0.57 7.43
C VAL A 37 -9.13 0.48 6.94
N LYS A 38 -8.61 1.60 6.44
CA LYS A 38 -9.39 2.72 5.90
C LYS A 38 -9.43 2.74 4.40
N VAL A 39 -8.36 2.30 3.76
CA VAL A 39 -8.24 2.21 2.32
C VAL A 39 -7.43 0.98 1.96
N ALA A 40 -7.85 0.28 0.92
CA ALA A 40 -7.08 -0.78 0.30
C ALA A 40 -7.10 -0.56 -1.21
N GLU A 41 -5.93 -0.40 -1.83
CA GLU A 41 -5.81 -0.15 -3.26
C GLU A 41 -4.72 -1.01 -3.88
N PHE A 42 -4.80 -1.22 -5.19
CA PHE A 42 -3.73 -1.88 -5.94
C PHE A 42 -3.27 -1.00 -7.10
N PHE A 43 -1.98 -1.13 -7.44
CA PHE A 43 -1.39 -0.41 -8.56
C PHE A 43 -0.36 -1.27 -9.29
N GLU A 44 -0.05 -0.90 -10.54
CA GLU A 44 0.85 -1.70 -11.36
C GLU A 44 2.27 -1.77 -10.77
N TYR A 45 2.82 -0.61 -10.41
CA TYR A 45 4.14 -0.49 -9.79
C TYR A 45 4.10 0.47 -8.61
N THR A 46 3.91 -0.03 -7.39
CA THR A 46 3.82 0.83 -6.20
C THR A 46 5.11 1.59 -5.90
N CYS A 47 6.27 1.09 -6.34
CA CYS A 47 7.56 1.76 -6.16
C CYS A 47 7.83 2.89 -7.17
N SER A 48 7.06 2.99 -8.26
CA SER A 48 7.18 4.07 -9.25
C SER A 48 6.66 5.40 -8.71
N ASP A 49 7.04 6.54 -9.31
CA ASP A 49 6.57 7.86 -8.87
C ASP A 49 5.04 7.99 -8.79
N PRO A 50 4.25 7.49 -9.77
CA PRO A 50 2.79 7.46 -9.67
C PRO A 50 2.29 6.57 -8.52
N GLY A 51 2.95 5.43 -8.27
CA GLY A 51 2.62 4.54 -7.16
C GLY A 51 2.90 5.17 -5.80
N GLN A 52 4.04 5.84 -5.66
CA GLN A 52 4.39 6.59 -4.45
C GLN A 52 3.45 7.78 -4.24
N LYS A 53 3.03 8.46 -5.32
CA LYS A 53 2.03 9.52 -5.25
C LYS A 53 0.69 9.00 -4.75
N MET A 54 0.22 7.84 -5.24
CA MET A 54 -0.99 7.19 -4.73
C MET A 54 -0.92 6.93 -3.22
N ILE A 55 0.24 6.49 -2.71
CA ILE A 55 0.43 6.26 -1.26
C ILE A 55 0.33 7.59 -0.50
N ARG A 56 1.03 8.64 -0.94
CA ARG A 56 0.99 9.96 -0.30
C ARG A 56 -0.40 10.58 -0.30
N ASP A 57 -1.09 10.51 -1.44
CA ASP A 57 -2.44 11.03 -1.59
C ASP A 57 -3.39 10.26 -0.65
N GLY A 58 -3.30 8.93 -0.62
CA GLY A 58 -4.08 8.10 0.30
C GLY A 58 -3.83 8.40 1.78
N ILE A 59 -2.58 8.72 2.16
CA ILE A 59 -2.23 9.17 3.53
C ILE A 59 -3.00 10.44 3.88
N LYS A 60 -2.96 11.44 3.00
CA LYS A 60 -3.58 12.76 3.22
C LYS A 60 -5.11 12.67 3.19
N GLU A 61 -5.67 12.01 2.19
CA GLU A 61 -7.12 11.90 1.96
C GLU A 61 -7.84 11.12 3.06
N HIS A 62 -7.23 10.04 3.56
CA HIS A 62 -7.84 9.17 4.57
C HIS A 62 -7.29 9.39 6.00
N GLY A 63 -6.35 10.33 6.17
CA GLY A 63 -5.69 10.61 7.44
C GLY A 63 -5.02 9.36 8.04
N LEU A 64 -4.31 8.60 7.21
CA LEU A 64 -3.69 7.34 7.60
C LEU A 64 -2.52 7.58 8.55
N ASN A 65 -2.34 6.69 9.51
CA ASN A 65 -1.19 6.73 10.43
C ASN A 65 -0.39 5.42 10.42
N ARG A 66 -0.79 4.43 9.61
CA ARG A 66 -0.08 3.16 9.39
C ARG A 66 -0.21 2.78 7.92
N ILE A 67 0.87 2.28 7.33
CA ILE A 67 0.91 1.91 5.91
C ILE A 67 1.43 0.48 5.79
N VAL A 68 0.75 -0.31 4.97
CA VAL A 68 1.15 -1.67 4.59
C VAL A 68 1.29 -1.69 3.08
N VAL A 69 2.44 -2.10 2.59
CA VAL A 69 2.67 -2.27 1.15
C VAL A 69 2.92 -3.77 0.87
N ALA A 70 1.93 -4.42 0.26
CA ALA A 70 2.04 -5.81 -0.17
C ALA A 70 2.71 -5.87 -1.56
N CYS A 71 4.03 -6.04 -1.57
CA CYS A 71 4.84 -5.99 -2.79
C CYS A 71 6.03 -6.97 -2.72
N CYS A 72 7.18 -6.57 -3.27
CA CYS A 72 8.42 -7.35 -3.29
C CYS A 72 9.10 -7.42 -1.91
N THR A 73 10.30 -7.99 -1.89
CA THR A 73 11.15 -8.06 -0.68
C THR A 73 11.47 -6.67 -0.11
N PRO A 74 11.44 -6.49 1.22
CA PRO A 74 11.83 -5.24 1.86
C PRO A 74 13.30 -4.90 1.62
N ARG A 75 14.15 -5.89 1.30
CA ARG A 75 15.58 -5.65 1.01
C ARG A 75 15.81 -4.70 -0.18
N MET A 76 14.83 -4.57 -1.08
CA MET A 76 14.96 -3.80 -2.31
C MET A 76 14.35 -2.39 -2.19
N HIS A 77 13.12 -2.28 -1.70
CA HIS A 77 12.35 -1.03 -1.74
C HIS A 77 11.92 -0.48 -0.38
N LEU A 78 12.35 -1.07 0.75
CA LEU A 78 12.00 -0.54 2.07
C LEU A 78 12.39 0.94 2.22
N LYS A 79 13.63 1.31 1.83
CA LYS A 79 14.09 2.70 1.93
C LYS A 79 13.24 3.65 1.10
N THR A 80 12.85 3.24 -0.11
CA THR A 80 11.96 4.01 -1.00
C THR A 80 10.62 4.28 -0.32
N PHE A 81 9.96 3.24 0.20
CA PHE A 81 8.67 3.42 0.86
C PHE A 81 8.77 4.21 2.17
N MET A 82 9.85 4.06 2.94
CA MET A 82 10.10 4.89 4.13
C MET A 82 10.18 6.37 3.75
N GLN A 83 10.93 6.70 2.69
CA GLN A 83 10.99 8.07 2.17
C GLN A 83 9.63 8.56 1.66
N THR A 84 8.85 7.70 1.00
CA THR A 84 7.50 8.03 0.50
C THR A 84 6.55 8.43 1.63
N VAL A 85 6.61 7.78 2.79
CA VAL A 85 5.70 8.05 3.92
C VAL A 85 6.17 9.20 4.82
N GLU A 86 7.43 9.61 4.71
CA GLU A 86 8.01 10.75 5.44
C GLU A 86 7.77 12.10 4.74
N SER A 87 7.39 12.09 3.45
CA SER A 87 7.19 13.27 2.59
C SER A 87 5.72 13.68 2.41
#